data_AF-A0A4R8UKJ6-F1
#
_entry.id   AF-A0A4R8UKJ6-F1
#
_cell.length_a   1.000
_cell.length_b   1.000
_cell.length_c   1.000
_cell.angle_alpha   90.00
_cell.angle_beta   90.00
_cell.angle_gamma   90.00
#
_symmetry.space_group_name_H-M   'P 1'
#
loop_
_entity.id
_entity.type
_entity.pdbx_description
1 polymer ?
#
loop_
_entity_poly.entity_id
_entity_poly.type
_entity_poly.pdbx_seq_one_letter_code
_entity_poly.pdbx_strand_id
1 'polypeptide(L)'
;MELKEPAVAIMPLFVLRPLADVVDAGYLAWFLNQQPAEQHFAQGATGTTVRIVNKPILESLDVILPPLETQRKIGSLALCAATERNLIERISERRYELLNRQLADLVNNFAQSHMNERPHT
;
A
#
# COMPACT_ATOMS: atom_id res chain seq x y z
N MET A 1 9.59 2.12 3.38
CA MET A 1 8.84 2.46 2.15
C MET A 1 9.83 3.17 1.23
N GLU A 2 10.48 2.43 0.35
CA GLU A 2 11.34 2.99 -0.71
C GLU A 2 10.43 3.45 -1.85
N LEU A 3 10.56 4.71 -2.25
CA LEU A 3 9.86 5.24 -3.42
C LEU A 3 10.61 4.80 -4.67
N LYS A 4 9.93 4.08 -5.56
CA LYS A 4 10.51 3.45 -6.74
C LYS A 4 10.93 4.45 -7.83
N GLU A 5 10.44 5.68 -7.75
CA GLU A 5 10.66 6.79 -8.68
C GLU A 5 10.75 8.12 -7.91
N PRO A 6 11.46 9.15 -8.42
CA PRO A 6 11.50 10.46 -7.78
C PRO A 6 10.09 11.05 -7.71
N ALA A 7 9.59 11.23 -6.49
CA ALA A 7 8.26 11.75 -6.23
C ALA A 7 8.34 13.18 -5.68
N VAL A 8 7.41 14.04 -6.11
CA VAL A 8 7.22 15.39 -5.57
C VAL A 8 5.89 15.42 -4.82
N ALA A 9 5.90 15.86 -3.56
CA ALA A 9 4.70 16.06 -2.78
C ALA A 9 4.04 17.39 -3.17
N ILE A 10 2.81 17.33 -3.69
CA ILE A 10 2.03 18.51 -4.14
C ILE A 10 1.12 19.02 -3.01
N MET A 11 0.90 18.23 -1.97
CA MET A 11 -0.04 18.46 -0.86
C MET A 11 0.67 18.30 0.49
N PRO A 12 0.12 18.84 1.61
CA PRO A 12 0.85 18.93 2.87
C PRO A 12 1.39 17.57 3.33
N LEU A 13 2.72 17.47 3.41
CA LEU A 13 3.44 16.32 3.91
C LEU A 13 3.88 16.60 5.35
N PHE A 14 3.39 15.80 6.29
CA PHE A 14 3.84 15.83 7.68
C PHE A 14 4.79 14.65 7.95
N VAL A 15 5.95 14.94 8.52
CA VAL A 15 6.89 13.92 9.01
C VAL A 15 6.74 13.82 10.52
N LEU A 16 6.18 12.71 10.99
CA LEU A 16 6.05 12.41 12.42
C LEU A 16 7.36 11.84 12.96
N ARG A 17 7.86 12.41 14.06
CA ARG A 17 9.04 11.89 14.79
C ARG A 17 8.60 11.50 16.20
N PRO A 18 8.25 10.23 16.44
CA PRO A 18 7.88 9.77 17.77
C PRO A 18 9.08 9.85 18.71
N LEU A 19 8.80 10.12 19.99
CA LEU A 19 9.76 9.99 21.07
C LEU A 19 9.97 8.49 21.33
N ALA A 20 11.16 7.97 21.00
CA ALA A 20 11.44 6.54 20.96
C ALA A 20 11.36 5.83 22.32
N ASP A 21 11.44 6.60 23.41
CA ASP A 21 11.27 6.18 24.80
C ASP A 21 9.79 6.10 25.24
N VAL A 22 8.87 6.65 24.43
CA VAL A 22 7.43 6.69 24.73
C VAL A 22 6.63 5.86 23.72
N VAL A 23 6.99 5.95 22.44
CA VAL A 23 6.22 5.38 21.34
C VAL A 23 7.12 4.67 20.33
N ASP A 24 6.81 3.42 20.02
CA ASP A 24 7.42 2.69 18.92
C ASP A 24 6.90 3.20 17.57
N ALA A 25 7.79 3.46 16.62
CA ALA A 25 7.42 4.01 15.32
C ALA A 25 6.56 3.04 14.48
N GLY A 26 6.82 1.73 14.57
CA GLY A 26 6.02 0.72 13.88
C GLY A 26 4.62 0.60 14.46
N TYR A 27 4.52 0.68 15.78
CA TYR A 27 3.23 0.77 16.47
C TYR A 27 2.43 2.00 16.05
N LEU A 28 3.04 3.19 16.07
CA LEU A 28 2.36 4.43 15.67
C LEU A 28 1.89 4.38 14.23
N ALA A 29 2.75 3.89 13.32
CA ALA A 29 2.38 3.72 11.91
C ALA A 29 1.20 2.75 11.77
N TRP A 30 1.19 1.62 12.48
CA TRP A 30 0.06 0.70 12.47
C TRP A 30 -1.21 1.34 13.03
N PHE A 31 -1.12 2.06 14.16
CA PHE A 31 -2.26 2.70 14.82
C PHE A 31 -2.94 3.75 13.93
N LEU A 32 -2.14 4.57 13.23
CA LEU A 32 -2.63 5.60 12.30
C LEU A 32 -3.40 5.01 11.10
N ASN A 33 -3.16 3.74 10.77
CA ASN A 33 -3.87 3.01 9.72
C ASN A 33 -5.05 2.17 10.26
N GLN A 34 -5.45 2.36 11.52
CA GLN A 34 -6.63 1.70 12.08
C GLN A 34 -7.88 2.55 11.89
N GLN A 35 -9.04 1.88 11.84
CA GLN A 35 -10.35 2.49 11.65
C GLN A 35 -10.64 3.68 12.59
N PRO A 36 -10.26 3.67 13.89
CA PRO A 36 -10.47 4.84 14.76
C PRO A 36 -9.71 6.09 14.31
N ALA A 37 -8.45 5.93 13.87
CA ALA A 37 -7.65 7.04 13.36
C ALA A 37 -8.21 7.56 12.03
N GLU A 38 -8.59 6.65 11.12
CA GLU A 38 -9.25 7.01 9.86
C GLU A 38 -10.55 7.79 10.08
N GLN A 39 -11.37 7.35 11.03
CA GLN A 39 -12.63 8.03 11.38
C GLN A 39 -12.37 9.41 11.97
N HIS A 40 -11.40 9.55 12.86
CA HIS A 40 -10.99 10.84 13.43
C HIS A 40 -10.54 11.82 12.33
N PHE A 41 -9.68 11.35 11.41
CA PHE A 41 -9.24 12.15 10.28
C PHE A 41 -10.39 12.47 9.32
N ALA A 42 -11.32 11.54 9.08
CA ALA A 42 -12.47 11.77 8.22
C ALA A 42 -13.45 12.81 8.78
N GLN A 43 -13.60 12.90 10.11
CA GLN A 43 -14.45 13.89 10.77
C GLN A 43 -13.83 15.29 10.77
N GLY A 44 -12.51 15.40 10.88
CA GLY A 44 -11.80 16.67 10.83
C GLY A 44 -11.42 17.16 9.43
N ALA A 45 -11.35 16.25 8.44
CA ALA A 45 -10.87 16.61 7.11
C ALA A 45 -11.77 17.64 6.42
N THR A 46 -11.15 18.72 5.95
CA THR A 46 -11.82 19.76 5.19
C THR A 46 -11.67 19.50 3.68
N GLY A 47 -12.72 19.77 2.90
CA GLY A 47 -12.74 19.61 1.44
C GLY A 47 -13.63 18.45 0.97
N THR A 48 -14.49 18.71 -0.01
CA THR A 48 -15.45 17.73 -0.58
C THR A 48 -14.81 16.76 -1.57
N THR A 49 -13.72 17.15 -2.24
CA THR A 49 -13.04 16.35 -3.27
C THR A 49 -11.70 15.77 -2.79
N VAL A 50 -10.97 16.50 -1.96
CA VAL A 50 -9.72 16.03 -1.34
C VAL A 50 -9.77 16.32 0.15
N ARG A 51 -9.71 15.27 0.95
CA ARG A 51 -9.67 15.36 2.41
C ARG A 51 -8.27 15.80 2.85
N ILE A 52 -8.15 17.03 3.33
CA ILE A 52 -6.90 17.55 3.88
C ILE A 52 -6.93 17.38 5.40
N VAL A 53 -5.97 16.61 5.93
CA VAL A 53 -5.74 16.50 7.38
C VAL A 53 -4.85 17.66 7.80
N ASN A 54 -5.41 18.60 8.54
CA ASN A 54 -4.66 19.74 9.08
C ASN A 54 -3.94 19.35 10.37
N LYS A 55 -2.82 20.02 10.66
CA LYS A 55 -2.01 19.80 11.87
C LYS A 55 -2.82 19.72 13.18
N PRO A 56 -3.85 20.57 13.45
CA PRO A 56 -4.61 20.50 14.69
C PRO A 56 -5.39 19.19 14.88
N ILE A 57 -5.89 18.61 13.79
CA ILE A 57 -6.64 17.34 13.82
C ILE A 57 -5.68 16.18 14.10
N LEU A 58 -4.46 16.28 13.56
CA LEU A 58 -3.40 15.32 13.82
C LEU A 58 -2.95 15.36 15.29
N GLU A 59 -2.86 16.56 15.87
CA GLU A 59 -2.52 16.76 17.29
C GLU A 59 -3.64 16.34 18.26
N SER A 60 -4.90 16.37 17.82
CA SER A 60 -6.05 15.97 18.64
C SER A 60 -6.39 14.48 18.57
N LEU A 61 -5.58 13.68 17.86
CA LEU A 61 -5.79 12.23 17.79
C LEU A 61 -5.36 11.58 19.11
N ASP A 62 -6.32 10.96 19.79
CA ASP A 62 -6.03 10.16 20.99
C ASP A 62 -5.38 8.83 20.61
N VAL A 63 -4.11 8.66 20.99
CA VAL A 63 -3.34 7.43 20.76
C VAL A 63 -3.32 6.61 22.05
N ILE A 64 -3.78 5.37 21.97
CA ILE A 64 -3.68 4.42 23.09
C ILE A 64 -2.22 3.97 23.21
N LEU A 65 -1.61 4.09 24.39
CA LEU A 65 -0.20 3.75 24.58
C LEU A 65 -0.03 2.57 25.55
N PRO A 66 -0.01 1.32 25.05
CA PRO A 66 0.36 0.17 25.87
C PRO A 66 1.87 0.22 26.22
N PRO A 67 2.37 -0.67 27.10
CA PRO A 67 3.80 -0.75 27.40
C PRO A 67 4.65 -0.93 26.14
N LEU A 68 5.86 -0.34 26.10
CA LEU A 68 6.75 -0.35 24.92
C LEU A 68 7.00 -1.76 24.34
N GLU A 69 7.12 -2.77 25.20
CA GLU A 69 7.30 -4.14 24.74
C GLU A 69 6.10 -4.63 23.91
N THR A 70 4.89 -4.32 24.36
CA THR A 70 3.65 -4.62 23.64
C THR A 70 3.54 -3.83 22.34
N GLN A 71 3.91 -2.54 22.36
CA GLN A 71 3.94 -1.71 21.16
C GLN A 71 4.85 -2.32 20.08
N ARG A 72 6.08 -2.70 20.45
CA ARG A 72 7.03 -3.36 19.52
C ARG A 72 6.49 -4.67 18.96
N LYS A 73 5.86 -5.49 19.79
CA LYS A 73 5.21 -6.74 19.34
C LYS A 73 4.13 -6.46 18.30
N ILE A 74 3.23 -5.51 18.57
CA ILE A 74 2.17 -5.09 17.65
C ILE A 74 2.78 -4.56 16.34
N GLY A 75 3.74 -3.63 16.42
CA GLY A 75 4.40 -3.06 15.26
C GLY A 75 5.08 -4.12 14.38
N SER A 76 5.75 -5.09 14.99
CA SER A 76 6.41 -6.18 14.27
C SER A 76 5.41 -7.11 13.55
N LEU A 77 4.30 -7.46 14.22
CA LEU A 77 3.25 -8.29 13.65
C LEU A 77 2.54 -7.56 12.49
N ALA A 78 2.25 -6.27 12.66
CA ALA A 78 1.67 -5.44 11.63
C ALA A 78 2.54 -5.37 10.38
N LEU A 79 3.85 -5.18 10.56
CA LEU A 79 4.81 -5.17 9.45
C LEU A 79 4.85 -6.53 8.72
N CYS A 80 4.83 -7.63 9.48
CA CYS A 80 4.77 -8.98 8.92
C CYS A 80 3.51 -9.17 8.05
N ALA A 81 2.33 -8.84 8.59
CA ALA A 81 1.06 -8.95 7.88
C ALA A 81 1.01 -8.06 6.61
N ALA A 82 1.53 -6.84 6.69
CA ALA A 82 1.62 -5.94 5.54
C ALA A 82 2.56 -6.49 4.45
N THR A 83 3.67 -7.10 4.85
CA THR A 83 4.63 -7.73 3.94
C THR A 83 4.02 -8.94 3.26
N GLU A 84 3.36 -9.81 4.01
CA GLU A 84 2.66 -10.99 3.47
C GLU A 84 1.62 -10.58 2.43
N ARG A 85 0.76 -9.61 2.75
CA ARG A 85 -0.25 -9.09 1.83
C ARG A 85 0.39 -8.58 0.53
N ASN A 86 1.45 -7.78 0.63
CA ASN A 86 2.14 -7.25 -0.55
C ASN A 86 2.74 -8.36 -1.42
N LEU A 87 3.30 -9.41 -0.80
CA LEU A 87 3.86 -10.55 -1.53
C LEU A 87 2.77 -11.32 -2.27
N ILE A 88 1.62 -11.55 -1.64
CA ILE A 88 0.47 -12.22 -2.27
C ILE A 88 -0.05 -11.43 -3.47
N GLU A 89 -0.23 -10.11 -3.33
CA GLU A 89 -0.65 -9.23 -4.41
C GLU A 89 0.33 -9.31 -5.59
N ARG A 90 1.64 -9.21 -5.32
CA ARG A 90 2.68 -9.33 -6.36
C ARG A 90 2.71 -10.69 -7.04
N ILE A 91 2.50 -11.78 -6.29
CA ILE A 91 2.44 -13.14 -6.86
C ILE A 91 1.22 -13.24 -7.78
N SER A 92 0.07 -12.71 -7.37
CA SER A 92 -1.16 -12.71 -8.17
C SER A 92 -0.96 -11.96 -9.49
N GLU A 93 -0.42 -10.74 -9.43
CA GLU A 93 -0.11 -9.92 -10.61
C GLU A 93 0.83 -10.63 -11.58
N ARG A 94 1.93 -11.20 -11.08
CA ARG A 94 2.91 -11.91 -11.91
C ARG A 94 2.33 -13.14 -12.58
N ARG A 95 1.46 -13.88 -11.87
CA ARG A 95 0.76 -15.04 -12.46
C ARG A 95 -0.17 -14.61 -13.59
N TYR A 96 -0.93 -13.53 -13.38
CA TYR A 96 -1.81 -12.98 -14.41
C TYR A 96 -1.02 -12.56 -15.66
N GLU A 97 0.09 -11.84 -15.49
CA GLU A 97 0.98 -11.44 -16.60
C GLU A 97 1.52 -12.66 -17.37
N LEU A 98 1.95 -13.71 -16.67
CA LEU A 98 2.47 -14.93 -17.30
C LEU A 98 1.42 -15.65 -18.13
N LEU A 99 0.21 -15.83 -17.58
CA LEU A 99 -0.89 -16.49 -18.28
C LEU A 99 -1.30 -15.71 -19.53
N ASN A 100 -1.41 -14.38 -19.43
CA ASN A 100 -1.74 -13.55 -20.59
C ASN A 100 -0.69 -13.66 -21.71
N ARG A 101 0.60 -13.73 -21.37
CA ARG A 101 1.65 -13.96 -22.38
C ARG A 101 1.50 -15.32 -23.06
N GLN A 102 1.28 -16.39 -22.29
CA GLN A 102 1.08 -17.73 -22.85
C GLN A 102 -0.15 -17.78 -23.78
N LEU A 103 -1.25 -17.13 -23.41
CA LEU A 103 -2.43 -17.03 -24.27
C LEU A 103 -2.14 -16.28 -25.57
N ALA A 104 -1.41 -15.17 -25.50
CA ALA A 104 -0.99 -14.42 -26.68
C ALA A 104 -0.08 -15.27 -27.60
N ASP A 105 0.85 -16.02 -27.02
CA ASP A 105 1.74 -16.91 -27.78
C ASP A 105 0.96 -18.02 -28.49
N LEU A 106 -0.07 -18.60 -27.84
CA LEU A 106 -0.94 -19.60 -28.47
C LEU A 106 -1.70 -19.02 -29.68
N VAL A 107 -2.25 -17.81 -29.55
CA VAL A 107 -2.92 -17.12 -30.67
C VAL A 107 -1.96 -16.85 -31.81
N ASN A 108 -0.75 -16.36 -31.50
CA ASN A 108 0.28 -16.09 -32.50
C ASN A 108 0.71 -17.36 -33.23
N ASN A 109 0.95 -18.45 -32.50
CA ASN A 109 1.35 -19.73 -33.09
C ASN A 109 0.25 -20.32 -33.99
N PHE A 110 -1.02 -20.20 -33.58
CA PHE A 110 -2.16 -20.63 -34.39
C PHE A 110 -2.31 -19.79 -35.68
N ALA A 111 -2.11 -18.48 -35.59
CA ALA A 111 -2.14 -17.60 -36.77
C ALA A 111 -1.02 -17.93 -37.77
N GLN A 112 0.18 -18.29 -37.28
CA GLN A 112 1.29 -18.66 -38.15
C GLN A 112 1.10 -20.02 -38.84
N SER A 113 0.52 -21.01 -38.17
CA SER A 113 0.24 -22.32 -38.80
C SER A 113 -0.79 -22.21 -39.93
N HIS A 114 -1.82 -21.37 -39.78
CA HIS A 114 -2.86 -21.18 -40.81
C HIS A 114 -2.45 -20.24 -41.96
N MET A 115 -1.41 -19.41 -41.77
CA MET A 115 -0.83 -18.62 -42.86
C MET A 115 0.08 -19.45 -43.76
N ASN A 116 0.71 -20.51 -43.25
CA ASN A 116 1.58 -21.41 -44.02
C ASN A 116 0.82 -22.44 -44.89
N GLU A 117 -0.50 -22.57 -44.73
CA GLU A 117 -1.32 -23.56 -45.46
C GLU A 117 -2.14 -22.97 -46.63
N ARG A 118 -2.00 -21.67 -46.97
CA ARG A 118 -2.64 -21.15 -48.18
C ARG A 118 -1.91 -21.64 -49.44
N PRO A 119 -2.54 -22.44 -50.33
CA PRO A 119 -1.92 -22.83 -51.57
C PRO A 119 -1.87 -21.63 -52.53
N HIS A 120 -0.71 -21.43 -53.15
CA HIS A 120 -0.60 -20.64 -54.38
C HIS A 120 -1.49 -21.28 -55.45
N THR A 121 -2.57 -20.58 -55.80
CA THR A 121 -3.32 -20.81 -57.03
C THR A 121 -3.64 -19.46 -57.64
#